data_AF-A0A7J4YK45-F1
#
_entry.id   AF-A0A7J4YK45-F1
#
_cell.length_a   1.000
_cell.length_b   1.000
_cell.length_c   1.000
_cell.angle_alpha   90.00
_cell.angle_beta   90.00
_cell.angle_gamma   90.00
#
_symmetry.space_group_name_H-M   'P 1'
#
loop_
_entity.id
_entity.type
_entity.pdbx_description
1 polymer ?
#
loop_
_entity_poly.entity_id
_entity_poly.type
_entity_poly.pdbx_seq_one_letter_code
_entity_poly.pdbx_strand_id
1 'polypeptide(L)'
;MNKENIIFKRKTDVVEKAIAWYQEALDTYNMMQITIKGIDTSNQTTWLALQKLIMKCNNLFEESVSRLDPLYLYYDFQEIERKFHATESLSDINDKLVEIQEIGEKISKLDSKNNQIEYEMLQKEEALAFNDYSKLIENQKNIIISIQKQLREEYKKYLC
;
A
#
# COMPACT_ATOMS: atom_id res chain seq x y z
N MET A 1 14.67 26.45 -27.61
CA MET A 1 14.60 25.07 -27.06
C MET A 1 13.84 24.21 -28.08
N ASN A 2 14.45 23.17 -28.65
CA ASN A 2 13.77 22.23 -29.58
C ASN A 2 12.63 21.49 -28.83
N LYS A 3 11.48 21.26 -29.50
CA LYS A 3 10.32 20.48 -28.99
C LYS A 3 10.71 19.16 -28.32
N GLU A 4 11.67 18.42 -28.89
CA GLU A 4 12.16 17.15 -28.34
C GLU A 4 12.75 17.32 -26.93
N ASN A 5 13.49 18.42 -26.71
CA ASN A 5 14.09 18.74 -25.42
C ASN A 5 13.02 19.16 -24.38
N ILE A 6 11.91 19.77 -24.83
CA ILE A 6 10.76 20.09 -23.97
C ILE A 6 10.04 18.81 -23.53
N ILE A 7 9.81 17.88 -24.46
CA ILE A 7 9.12 16.61 -24.18
C ILE A 7 9.95 15.75 -23.22
N PHE A 8 11.26 15.64 -23.46
CA PHE A 8 12.17 14.91 -22.58
C PHE A 8 12.17 15.48 -21.15
N LYS A 9 12.24 16.81 -21.00
CA LYS A 9 12.18 17.46 -19.68
C LYS A 9 10.86 17.22 -18.96
N ARG A 10 9.73 17.31 -19.66
CA ARG A 10 8.39 17.04 -19.09
C ARG A 10 8.24 15.59 -18.64
N LYS A 11 8.68 14.65 -19.48
CA LYS A 11 8.67 13.21 -19.14
C LYS A 11 9.53 12.94 -17.90
N THR A 12 10.70 13.56 -17.81
CA THR A 12 11.60 13.46 -16.64
C THR A 12 10.97 13.97 -15.35
N ASP A 13 10.39 15.17 -15.37
CA ASP A 13 9.69 15.73 -14.20
C ASP A 13 8.53 14.84 -13.73
N VAL A 14 7.76 14.28 -14.67
CA VAL A 14 6.68 13.34 -14.36
C VAL A 14 7.20 12.07 -13.69
N VAL A 15 8.26 11.47 -14.23
CA VAL A 15 8.81 10.22 -13.67
C VAL A 15 9.45 10.44 -12.30
N GLU A 16 10.20 11.53 -12.09
CA GLU A 16 10.79 11.84 -10.79
C GLU A 16 9.72 11.99 -9.70
N LYS A 17 8.63 12.72 -10.00
CA LYS A 17 7.50 12.87 -9.09
C LYS A 17 6.82 11.55 -8.78
N ALA A 18 6.59 10.72 -9.80
CA ALA A 18 5.99 9.41 -9.61
C ALA A 18 6.89 8.47 -8.79
N ILE A 19 8.19 8.43 -9.07
CA ILE A 19 9.15 7.62 -8.29
C ILE A 19 9.15 8.04 -6.83
N ALA A 20 9.12 9.35 -6.53
CA ALA A 20 9.04 9.86 -5.17
C ALA A 20 7.75 9.42 -4.46
N TRP A 21 6.59 9.55 -5.12
CA TRP A 21 5.31 9.07 -4.58
C TRP A 21 5.34 7.56 -4.32
N TYR A 22 5.83 6.78 -5.28
CA TYR A 22 5.97 5.33 -5.16
C TYR A 22 6.91 4.93 -4.01
N GLN A 23 8.00 5.67 -3.80
CA GLN A 23 8.91 5.40 -2.71
C GLN A 23 8.24 5.65 -1.36
N GLU A 24 7.49 6.76 -1.23
CA GLU A 24 6.77 7.06 0.00
C GLU A 24 5.67 6.02 0.31
N ALA A 25 4.96 5.55 -0.71
CA ALA A 25 3.99 4.46 -0.59
C ALA A 25 4.66 3.16 -0.14
N LEU A 26 5.79 2.80 -0.77
CA LEU A 26 6.57 1.61 -0.41
C LEU A 26 7.07 1.66 1.04
N ASP A 27 7.59 2.80 1.48
CA ASP A 27 8.06 3.00 2.85
C ASP A 27 6.91 2.89 3.85
N THR A 28 5.73 3.43 3.51
CA THR A 28 4.52 3.33 4.34
C THR A 28 4.06 1.88 4.47
N TYR A 29 4.04 1.13 3.38
CA TYR A 29 3.71 -0.31 3.39
C TYR A 29 4.71 -1.14 4.20
N ASN A 30 6.00 -0.85 4.10
CA ASN A 30 7.02 -1.52 4.94
C ASN A 30 6.78 -1.26 6.43
N MET A 31 6.46 0.00 6.80
CA MET A 31 6.14 0.34 8.19
C MET A 31 4.87 -0.36 8.69
N MET A 32 3.86 -0.53 7.82
CA MET A 32 2.67 -1.31 8.16
C MET A 32 3.02 -2.77 8.46
N GLN A 33 3.78 -3.44 7.59
CA GLN A 33 4.17 -4.84 7.81
C GLN A 33 5.02 -5.01 9.08
N ILE A 34 5.93 -4.07 9.37
CA ILE A 34 6.71 -4.08 10.62
C ILE A 34 5.77 -3.95 11.83
N THR A 35 4.81 -3.03 11.76
CA THR A 35 3.83 -2.81 12.83
C THR A 35 2.97 -4.05 13.05
N ILE A 36 2.51 -4.69 11.97
CA ILE A 36 1.71 -5.93 12.01
C ILE A 36 2.50 -7.08 12.64
N LYS A 37 3.78 -7.26 12.27
CA LYS A 37 4.66 -8.27 12.88
C LYS A 37 4.88 -8.03 14.38
N GLY A 38 4.77 -6.77 14.83
CA GLY A 38 4.83 -6.39 16.24
C GLY A 38 3.51 -6.51 16.99
N ILE A 39 2.43 -7.00 16.37
CA ILE A 39 1.17 -7.33 17.06
C ILE A 39 1.39 -8.65 17.81
N ASP A 40 2.11 -8.56 18.93
CA ASP A 40 2.01 -9.56 19.97
C ASP A 40 0.76 -9.20 20.78
N THR A 41 -0.30 -9.99 20.62
CA THR A 41 -1.58 -9.95 21.35
C THR A 41 -1.93 -8.63 22.10
N SER A 42 -2.70 -7.76 21.43
CA SER A 42 -3.49 -6.68 22.05
C SER A 42 -2.77 -5.52 22.77
N ASN A 43 -1.76 -4.89 22.15
CA ASN A 43 -1.34 -3.56 22.59
C ASN A 43 -2.07 -2.46 21.82
N GLN A 44 -2.94 -1.70 22.51
CA GLN A 44 -3.64 -0.51 21.99
C GLN A 44 -2.69 0.48 21.28
N THR A 45 -1.43 0.53 21.68
CA THR A 45 -0.38 1.35 21.05
C THR A 45 -0.09 0.93 19.61
N THR A 46 -0.02 -0.38 19.35
CA THR A 46 0.26 -0.93 18.02
C THR A 46 -0.91 -0.65 17.07
N TRP A 47 -2.14 -0.73 17.57
CA TRP A 47 -3.33 -0.38 16.79
C TRP A 47 -3.37 1.10 16.40
N LEU A 48 -3.08 2.00 17.34
CA LEU A 48 -2.99 3.44 17.04
C LEU A 48 -1.87 3.76 16.03
N ALA A 49 -0.75 3.03 16.07
CA ALA A 49 0.31 3.17 15.08
C ALA A 49 -0.16 2.72 13.69
N LEU A 50 -0.85 1.59 13.62
CA LEU A 50 -1.39 1.08 12.35
C LEU A 50 -2.46 2.02 11.77
N GLN A 51 -3.37 2.55 12.60
CA GLN A 51 -4.37 3.54 12.16
C GLN A 51 -3.73 4.78 11.55
N LYS A 52 -2.66 5.31 12.16
CA LYS A 52 -1.91 6.44 11.61
C LYS A 52 -1.30 6.11 10.24
N LEU A 53 -0.78 4.90 10.07
CA LEU A 53 -0.24 4.45 8.79
C LEU A 53 -1.35 4.29 7.73
N ILE A 54 -2.52 3.77 8.11
CA ILE A 54 -3.68 3.66 7.22
C ILE A 54 -4.14 5.06 6.76
N MET A 55 -4.24 6.03 7.68
CA MET A 55 -4.54 7.41 7.33
C MET A 55 -3.51 7.99 6.34
N LYS A 56 -2.22 7.67 6.55
CA LYS A 56 -1.17 8.09 5.61
C LYS A 56 -1.36 7.46 4.22
N CYS A 57 -1.69 6.17 4.13
CA CYS A 57 -2.02 5.53 2.84
C CYS A 57 -3.23 6.16 2.17
N ASN A 58 -4.28 6.51 2.92
CA ASN A 58 -5.45 7.18 2.35
C ASN A 58 -5.08 8.54 1.75
N ASN A 59 -4.28 9.35 2.44
CA ASN A 59 -3.79 10.62 1.90
C ASN A 59 -2.96 10.41 0.63
N LEU A 60 -2.08 9.41 0.61
CA LEU A 60 -1.30 9.07 -0.60
C LEU A 60 -2.22 8.66 -1.76
N PHE A 61 -3.26 7.88 -1.48
CA PHE A 61 -4.24 7.45 -2.48
C PHE A 61 -5.03 8.63 -3.05
N GLU A 62 -5.45 9.58 -2.21
CA GLU A 62 -6.11 10.81 -2.67
C GLU A 62 -5.19 11.65 -3.58
N GLU A 63 -3.88 11.66 -3.32
CA GLU A 63 -2.91 12.34 -4.19
C GLU A 63 -2.61 11.58 -5.50
N SER A 64 -2.89 10.28 -5.55
CA SER A 64 -2.39 9.37 -6.61
C SER A 64 -2.76 9.84 -8.01
N VAL A 65 -4.01 10.26 -8.25
CA VAL A 65 -4.52 10.75 -9.54
C VAL A 65 -3.64 11.91 -10.04
N SER A 66 -3.42 12.92 -9.20
CA SER A 66 -2.65 14.10 -9.58
C SER A 66 -1.15 13.81 -9.82
N ARG A 67 -0.61 12.80 -9.13
CA ARG A 67 0.82 12.45 -9.15
C ARG A 67 1.16 11.42 -10.22
N LEU A 68 0.23 10.53 -10.56
CA LEU A 68 0.47 9.34 -11.37
C LEU A 68 -0.23 9.40 -12.73
N ASP A 69 -1.39 10.06 -12.89
CA ASP A 69 -2.07 10.18 -14.19
C ASP A 69 -1.16 10.68 -15.32
N PRO A 70 -0.26 11.67 -15.09
CA PRO A 70 0.64 12.12 -16.14
C PRO A 70 1.59 11.03 -16.67
N LEU A 71 1.85 9.95 -15.91
CA LEU A 71 2.66 8.83 -16.39
C LEU A 71 2.02 8.13 -17.58
N TYR A 72 0.69 7.98 -17.58
CA TYR A 72 -0.04 7.24 -18.61
C TYR A 72 -0.01 7.92 -19.99
N LEU A 73 0.46 9.16 -20.06
CA LEU A 73 0.76 9.84 -21.32
C LEU A 73 2.02 9.28 -22.00
N TYR A 74 2.89 8.61 -21.23
CA TYR A 74 4.22 8.18 -21.68
C TYR A 74 4.51 6.69 -21.45
N TYR A 75 3.72 6.02 -20.61
CA TYR A 75 3.96 4.66 -20.16
C TYR A 75 2.68 3.83 -20.19
N ASP A 76 2.86 2.54 -20.53
CA ASP A 76 1.85 1.51 -20.37
C ASP A 76 2.32 0.51 -19.30
N PHE A 77 1.41 0.16 -18.40
CA PHE A 77 1.65 -0.77 -17.29
C PHE A 77 0.76 -2.03 -17.38
N GLN A 78 0.16 -2.32 -18.54
CA GLN A 78 -0.69 -3.51 -18.73
C GLN A 78 -0.02 -4.83 -18.36
N GLU A 79 1.29 -4.98 -18.62
CA GLU A 79 2.00 -6.21 -18.23
C GLU A 79 2.09 -6.36 -16.70
N ILE A 80 2.27 -5.25 -15.99
CA ILE A 80 2.28 -5.21 -14.52
C ILE A 80 0.87 -5.51 -14.00
N GLU A 81 -0.16 -4.87 -14.59
CA GLU A 81 -1.56 -5.15 -14.26
C GLU A 81 -1.88 -6.64 -14.42
N ARG A 82 -1.58 -7.25 -15.58
CA ARG A 82 -1.85 -8.67 -15.83
C ARG A 82 -1.09 -9.61 -14.90
N LYS A 83 0.12 -9.23 -14.48
CA LYS A 83 0.96 -10.08 -13.64
C LYS A 83 0.52 -10.07 -12.18
N PHE A 84 0.07 -8.92 -11.70
CA PHE A 84 -0.16 -8.70 -10.27
C PHE A 84 -1.61 -8.39 -9.92
N HIS A 85 -2.50 -8.27 -10.91
CA HIS A 85 -3.89 -7.85 -10.73
C HIS A 85 -3.96 -6.54 -9.93
N ALA A 86 -3.21 -5.53 -10.35
CA ALA A 86 -2.91 -4.37 -9.51
C ALA A 86 -4.17 -3.59 -9.10
N THR A 87 -5.15 -3.51 -9.99
CA THR A 87 -6.45 -2.88 -9.71
C THR A 87 -7.23 -3.66 -8.64
N GLU A 88 -7.33 -4.98 -8.81
CA GLU A 88 -8.03 -5.89 -7.87
C GLU A 88 -7.33 -5.91 -6.50
N SER A 89 -6.01 -5.92 -6.49
CA SER A 89 -5.22 -6.00 -5.26
C SER A 89 -5.41 -4.80 -4.32
N LEU A 90 -5.80 -3.62 -4.83
CA LEU A 90 -6.20 -2.49 -3.98
C LEU A 90 -7.58 -2.71 -3.34
N SER A 91 -8.51 -3.34 -4.06
CA SER A 91 -9.81 -3.75 -3.52
C SER A 91 -9.62 -4.75 -2.40
N ASP A 92 -8.80 -5.78 -2.61
CA ASP A 92 -8.53 -6.83 -1.60
C ASP A 92 -7.99 -6.24 -0.29
N ILE A 93 -7.10 -5.24 -0.38
CA ILE A 93 -6.56 -4.53 0.78
C ILE A 93 -7.66 -3.79 1.54
N ASN A 94 -8.53 -3.09 0.83
CA ASN A 94 -9.62 -2.35 1.45
C ASN A 94 -10.64 -3.29 2.10
N ASP A 95 -11.04 -4.35 1.41
CA ASP A 95 -11.98 -5.35 1.93
C ASP A 95 -11.42 -6.01 3.19
N LYS A 96 -10.12 -6.34 3.19
CA LYS A 96 -9.45 -6.91 4.37
C LYS A 96 -9.33 -5.91 5.52
N LEU A 97 -9.13 -4.62 5.25
CA LEU A 97 -9.14 -3.58 6.29
C LEU A 97 -10.51 -3.46 6.96
N VAL A 98 -11.59 -3.52 6.17
CA VAL A 98 -12.96 -3.50 6.69
C VAL A 98 -13.20 -4.70 7.60
N GLU A 99 -12.80 -5.91 7.18
CA GLU A 99 -12.91 -7.13 8.01
C GLU A 99 -12.17 -6.99 9.34
N ILE A 100 -10.94 -6.48 9.32
CA ILE A 100 -10.15 -6.23 10.54
C ILE A 100 -10.88 -5.23 11.45
N GLN A 101 -11.42 -4.14 10.90
CA GLN A 101 -12.16 -3.16 11.68
C GLN A 101 -13.41 -3.78 12.34
N GLU A 102 -14.18 -4.58 11.59
CA GLU A 102 -15.36 -5.26 12.12
C GLU A 102 -15.02 -6.22 13.27
N ILE A 103 -13.91 -6.97 13.17
CA ILE A 103 -13.42 -7.84 14.25
C ILE A 103 -13.03 -7.00 15.47
N GLY A 104 -12.27 -5.92 15.27
CA GLY A 104 -11.87 -5.00 16.36
C GLY A 104 -13.07 -4.36 17.07
N GLU A 105 -14.12 -4.00 16.32
CA GLU A 105 -15.37 -3.49 16.89
C GLU A 105 -16.10 -4.54 17.74
N LYS A 106 -16.15 -5.80 17.29
CA LYS A 106 -16.73 -6.91 18.08
C LYS A 106 -15.96 -7.10 19.39
N ILE A 107 -14.63 -7.14 19.34
CA ILE A 107 -13.75 -7.26 20.51
C ILE A 107 -14.01 -6.11 21.49
N SER A 108 -14.11 -4.87 21.01
CA SER A 108 -14.30 -3.68 21.86
C SER A 108 -15.63 -3.67 22.64
N LYS A 109 -16.67 -4.32 22.09
CA LYS A 109 -18.01 -4.41 22.69
C LYS A 109 -18.16 -5.63 23.62
N LEU A 110 -17.21 -6.57 23.58
CA LEU A 110 -17.26 -7.80 24.35
C LEU A 110 -16.83 -7.54 25.80
N ASP A 111 -17.62 -8.03 26.76
CA ASP A 111 -17.15 -8.11 28.15
C ASP A 111 -16.22 -9.32 28.30
N SER A 112 -14.91 -9.06 28.32
CA SER A 112 -13.88 -10.10 28.38
C SER A 112 -13.96 -10.95 29.64
N LYS A 113 -14.48 -10.43 30.77
CA LYS A 113 -14.58 -11.19 32.02
C LYS A 113 -15.64 -12.28 31.96
N ASN A 114 -16.71 -12.04 31.22
CA ASN A 114 -17.83 -12.97 31.10
C ASN A 114 -17.78 -13.81 29.81
N ASN A 115 -17.00 -13.40 28.82
CA ASN A 115 -16.94 -14.03 27.49
C ASN A 115 -15.50 -14.35 27.04
N GLN A 116 -14.65 -14.83 27.97
CA GLN A 116 -13.22 -15.05 27.74
C GLN A 116 -12.91 -15.91 26.50
N ILE A 117 -13.67 -17.00 26.28
CA ILE A 117 -13.46 -17.91 25.14
C ILE A 117 -13.72 -17.20 23.81
N GLU A 118 -14.82 -16.45 23.72
CA GLU A 118 -15.19 -15.70 22.51
C GLU A 118 -14.18 -14.57 22.26
N TYR A 119 -13.72 -13.91 23.32
CA TYR A 119 -12.66 -12.90 23.25
C TYR A 119 -11.36 -13.48 22.66
N GLU A 120 -10.90 -14.61 23.17
CA GLU A 120 -9.68 -15.28 22.66
C GLU A 120 -9.83 -15.77 21.21
N MET A 121 -11.03 -16.23 20.83
CA MET A 121 -11.31 -16.62 19.45
C MET A 121 -11.24 -15.42 18.49
N LEU A 122 -11.90 -14.31 18.84
CA LEU A 122 -11.87 -13.09 18.03
C LEU A 122 -10.45 -12.52 17.91
N GLN A 123 -9.65 -12.55 18.97
CA GLN A 123 -8.24 -12.13 18.90
C GLN A 123 -7.40 -12.99 17.94
N LYS A 124 -7.65 -14.30 17.89
CA LYS A 124 -6.98 -15.18 16.92
C LYS A 124 -7.43 -14.89 15.49
N GLU A 125 -8.73 -14.65 15.29
CA GLU A 125 -9.29 -14.26 13.99
C GLU A 125 -8.69 -12.93 13.51
N GLU A 126 -8.61 -11.93 14.39
CA GLU A 126 -8.00 -10.63 14.11
C GLU A 126 -6.53 -10.79 13.70
N ALA A 127 -5.76 -11.59 14.44
CA ALA A 127 -4.35 -11.84 14.12
C ALA A 127 -4.16 -12.54 12.76
N LEU A 128 -5.06 -13.47 12.40
CA LEU A 128 -5.06 -14.10 11.08
C LEU A 128 -5.39 -13.09 9.98
N ALA A 129 -6.40 -12.24 10.19
CA ALA A 129 -6.79 -11.20 9.24
C ALA A 129 -5.63 -10.20 9.01
N PHE A 130 -4.91 -9.80 10.05
CA PHE A 130 -3.69 -8.98 9.91
C PHE A 130 -2.58 -9.67 9.13
N ASN A 131 -2.37 -10.97 9.34
CA ASN A 131 -1.36 -11.71 8.60
C ASN A 131 -1.71 -11.78 7.11
N ASP A 132 -2.98 -11.99 6.77
CA ASP A 132 -3.44 -11.97 5.38
C ASP A 132 -3.34 -10.58 4.78
N TYR A 133 -3.70 -9.53 5.52
CA TYR A 133 -3.48 -8.14 5.13
C TYR A 133 -1.99 -7.86 4.83
N SER A 134 -1.07 -8.36 5.67
CA SER A 134 0.37 -8.24 5.43
C SER A 134 0.82 -8.90 4.12
N LYS A 135 0.19 -9.98 3.67
CA LYS A 135 0.47 -10.63 2.37
C LYS A 135 -0.07 -9.81 1.21
N LEU A 136 -1.25 -9.23 1.35
CA LEU A 136 -1.84 -8.35 0.34
C LEU A 136 -0.98 -7.09 0.13
N ILE A 137 -0.46 -6.51 1.22
CA ILE A 137 0.53 -5.43 1.16
C ILE A 137 1.78 -5.85 0.35
N GLU A 138 2.24 -7.09 0.50
CA GLU A 138 3.42 -7.57 -0.25
C GLU A 138 3.19 -7.54 -1.77
N ASN A 139 1.98 -7.84 -2.23
CA ASN A 139 1.63 -7.72 -3.65
C ASN A 139 1.72 -6.26 -4.13
N GLN A 140 1.17 -5.31 -3.36
CA GLN A 140 1.29 -3.88 -3.69
C GLN A 140 2.73 -3.39 -3.74
N LYS A 141 3.58 -3.85 -2.81
CA LYS A 141 5.01 -3.54 -2.86
C LYS A 141 5.65 -4.05 -4.15
N ASN A 142 5.32 -5.28 -4.56
CA ASN A 142 5.85 -5.86 -5.80
C ASN A 142 5.37 -5.12 -7.07
N ILE A 143 4.13 -4.63 -7.07
CA ILE A 143 3.59 -3.76 -8.12
C ILE A 143 4.43 -2.47 -8.19
N ILE A 144 4.59 -1.78 -7.06
CA ILE A 144 5.36 -0.53 -6.97
C ILE A 144 6.80 -0.72 -7.46
N ILE A 145 7.47 -1.76 -6.96
CA ILE A 145 8.85 -2.09 -7.36
C ILE A 145 8.94 -2.35 -8.86
N SER A 146 7.96 -3.05 -9.44
CA SER A 146 7.94 -3.35 -10.88
C SER A 146 7.75 -2.07 -11.72
N ILE A 147 6.86 -1.18 -11.29
CA ILE A 147 6.65 0.12 -11.95
C ILE A 147 7.93 0.96 -11.87
N GLN A 148 8.50 1.12 -10.67
CA GLN A 148 9.74 1.88 -10.50
C GLN A 148 10.90 1.31 -11.32
N LYS A 149 10.99 -0.02 -11.45
CA LYS A 149 11.98 -0.68 -12.30
C LYS A 149 11.79 -0.30 -13.77
N GLN A 150 10.58 -0.43 -14.31
CA GLN A 150 10.26 -0.08 -15.69
C GLN A 150 10.58 1.40 -15.98
N LEU A 151 10.21 2.30 -15.06
CA LEU A 151 10.51 3.72 -15.16
C LEU A 151 12.02 3.98 -15.22
N ARG A 152 12.80 3.39 -14.30
CA ARG A 152 14.26 3.60 -14.21
C ARG A 152 15.03 2.98 -15.38
N GLU A 153 14.60 1.85 -15.92
CA GLU A 153 15.25 1.18 -17.05
C GLU A 153 15.24 2.04 -18.31
N GLU A 154 14.22 2.89 -18.49
CA GLU A 154 14.21 3.83 -19.60
C GLU A 154 15.28 4.92 -19.44
N TYR A 155 15.50 5.44 -18.23
CA TYR A 155 16.55 6.44 -17.98
C TYR A 155 17.96 5.91 -18.19
N LYS A 156 18.20 4.62 -17.95
CA LYS A 156 19.50 3.99 -18.24
C LYS A 156 19.89 4.12 -19.71
N LYS A 157 18.92 4.22 -20.63
CA LYS A 157 19.19 4.39 -22.07
C LYS A 157 19.80 5.75 -22.41
N TYR A 158 19.70 6.73 -21.51
CA TYR A 158 20.20 8.11 -21.69
C TYR A 158 21.47 8.40 -20.88
N LEU A 159 21.96 7.44 -20.09
CA LEU A 159 23.23 7.53 -19.34
C LEU A 159 24.42 6.92 -20.10
N CYS A 160 24.19 6.47 -21.35
CA CYS A 160 25.20 5.92 -22.25
C CYS A 160 25.64 6.97 -23.28
#